data_AF-A0A6B3I8Q1-F1
#
_entry.id   AF-A0A6B3I8Q1-F1
#
_cell.length_a   1.000
_cell.length_b   1.000
_cell.length_c   1.000
_cell.angle_alpha   90.00
_cell.angle_beta   90.00
_cell.angle_gamma   90.00
#
_symmetry.space_group_name_H-M   'P 1'
#
loop_
_entity.id
_entity.type
_entity.pdbx_description
1 polymer ?
#
loop_
_entity_poly.entity_id
_entity_poly.type
_entity_poly.pdbx_seq_one_letter_code
_entity_poly.pdbx_strand_id
1 'polypeptide(L)'
;FEIGGPMGDAGLTGRKIIIDTYGGMARHGGGAFSGKDPSKVDRSAAYAMRWVAKNVVAAGLATRCEVQVAYAIGKAEPVGLFVETFGTAAVDTEKIENAIGEVFDLRPAA
;
A
#
# COMPACT_ATOMS: atom_id res chain seq x y z
N PHE A 1 -18.98 12.56 28.06
CA PHE A 1 -19.36 11.93 26.79
C PHE A 1 -20.55 11.03 27.07
N GLU A 2 -21.77 11.58 27.01
CA GLU A 2 -23.01 10.86 27.38
C GLU A 2 -23.82 10.42 26.15
N ILE A 3 -23.77 11.18 25.05
CA ILE A 3 -24.35 10.81 23.75
C ILE A 3 -23.22 10.63 22.74
N GLY A 4 -23.23 9.53 22.00
CA GLY A 4 -22.22 9.19 21.00
C GLY A 4 -22.74 8.20 19.94
N GLY A 5 -21.85 7.74 19.07
CA GLY A 5 -22.22 6.86 17.95
C GLY A 5 -23.10 7.58 16.91
N PRO A 6 -23.87 6.82 16.11
CA PRO A 6 -24.71 7.40 15.04
C PRO A 6 -25.77 8.41 15.51
N MET A 7 -26.13 8.39 16.80
CA MET A 7 -27.07 9.36 17.38
C MET A 7 -26.46 10.77 17.48
N GLY A 8 -25.13 10.88 17.58
CA GLY A 8 -24.42 12.15 17.75
C GLY A 8 -23.57 12.58 16.54
N ASP A 9 -23.46 11.75 15.49
CA ASP A 9 -22.66 12.02 14.30
C ASP A 9 -23.13 11.17 13.10
N ALA A 10 -22.76 11.57 11.87
CA ALA A 10 -23.01 10.82 10.65
C ALA A 10 -21.72 10.11 10.16
N GLY A 11 -21.71 8.78 10.25
CA GLY A 11 -20.62 7.94 9.74
C GLY A 11 -20.81 7.56 8.27
N LEU A 12 -19.72 7.57 7.49
CA LEU A 12 -19.70 7.03 6.13
C LEU A 12 -18.50 6.10 5.93
N THR A 13 -18.68 5.09 5.09
CA THR A 13 -17.60 4.18 4.66
C THR A 13 -16.45 4.96 4.04
N GLY A 14 -15.20 4.59 4.38
CA GLY A 14 -14.01 5.20 3.80
C GLY A 14 -13.64 6.59 4.33
N ARG A 15 -14.19 7.02 5.47
CA ARG A 15 -13.87 8.32 6.10
C ARG A 15 -12.74 8.27 7.15
N LYS A 16 -11.97 7.17 7.16
CA LYS A 16 -10.89 6.91 8.13
C LYS A 16 -9.65 6.28 7.46
N ILE A 17 -9.43 6.49 6.16
CA ILE A 17 -8.38 5.82 5.38
C ILE A 17 -6.94 5.98 5.91
N ILE A 18 -6.61 7.11 6.54
CA ILE A 18 -5.29 7.30 7.15
C ILE A 18 -5.15 6.52 8.46
N ILE A 19 -6.24 6.33 9.20
CA ILE A 19 -6.28 5.47 10.39
C ILE A 19 -6.22 4.00 9.99
N ASP A 20 -6.87 3.60 8.90
CA ASP A 20 -6.82 2.24 8.35
C ASP A 20 -5.43 1.83 7.86
N THR A 21 -4.55 2.80 7.61
CA THR A 21 -3.22 2.56 7.03
C THR A 21 -2.10 2.84 8.01
N TYR A 22 -1.42 3.97 7.88
CA TYR A 22 -0.15 4.22 8.54
C TYR A 22 -0.17 5.44 9.45
N GLY A 23 -1.36 5.95 9.82
CA GLY A 23 -1.51 7.01 10.81
C GLY A 23 -0.82 8.34 10.43
N GLY A 24 -0.63 8.59 9.14
CA GLY A 24 0.07 9.77 8.61
C GLY A 24 1.58 9.60 8.42
N MET A 25 2.14 8.44 8.77
CA MET A 25 3.58 8.17 8.62
C MET A 25 4.03 7.94 7.17
N ALA A 26 3.13 7.43 6.33
CA ALA A 26 3.41 7.12 4.93
C ALA A 26 2.39 7.81 4.00
N ARG A 27 2.78 7.99 2.75
CA ARG A 27 1.91 8.57 1.71
C ARG A 27 0.77 7.61 1.38
N HIS A 28 -0.37 8.17 0.94
CA HIS A 28 -1.58 7.40 0.67
C HIS A 28 -2.16 7.76 -0.71
N GLY A 29 -2.52 6.75 -1.51
CA GLY A 29 -3.03 6.94 -2.88
C GLY A 29 -4.49 7.40 -2.99
N GLY A 30 -5.24 7.34 -1.89
CA GLY A 30 -6.57 7.95 -1.75
C GLY A 30 -7.76 6.98 -1.76
N GLY A 31 -7.57 5.74 -2.21
CA GLY A 31 -8.63 4.72 -2.23
C GLY A 31 -8.98 4.17 -0.85
N ALA A 32 -10.29 4.12 -0.51
CA ALA A 32 -10.77 3.42 0.68
C ALA A 32 -10.80 1.89 0.49
N PHE A 33 -10.74 1.12 1.59
CA PHE A 33 -10.74 -0.35 1.55
C PHE A 33 -12.12 -0.99 1.76
N SER A 34 -12.83 -0.57 2.80
CA SER A 34 -14.10 -1.21 3.21
C SER A 34 -15.18 -1.10 2.15
N GLY A 35 -15.97 -2.18 1.98
CA GLY A 35 -17.04 -2.26 0.97
C GLY A 35 -16.56 -2.65 -0.43
N LYS A 36 -15.25 -2.90 -0.64
CA LYS A 36 -14.70 -3.32 -1.92
C LYS A 36 -14.30 -4.80 -1.91
N ASP A 37 -14.70 -5.53 -2.94
CA ASP A 37 -14.23 -6.89 -3.19
C ASP A 37 -12.73 -6.89 -3.61
N PRO A 38 -12.02 -8.02 -3.51
CA PRO A 38 -10.58 -8.08 -3.80
C PRO A 38 -10.17 -7.75 -5.24
N SER A 39 -11.11 -7.74 -6.21
CA SER A 39 -10.80 -7.30 -7.58
C SER A 39 -10.48 -5.80 -7.66
N LYS A 40 -10.82 -5.02 -6.63
CA LYS A 40 -10.53 -3.58 -6.60
C LYS A 40 -9.12 -3.34 -6.07
N VAL A 41 -8.25 -2.91 -6.96
CA VAL A 41 -6.82 -2.67 -6.69
C VAL A 41 -6.56 -1.66 -5.58
N ASP A 42 -7.48 -0.72 -5.33
CA ASP A 42 -7.40 0.18 -4.16
C ASP A 42 -7.22 -0.59 -2.84
N ARG A 43 -7.78 -1.81 -2.75
CA ARG A 43 -7.69 -2.67 -1.58
C ARG A 43 -6.59 -3.71 -1.75
N SER A 44 -6.67 -4.55 -2.79
CA SER A 44 -5.76 -5.67 -2.96
C SER A 44 -4.31 -5.23 -3.22
N ALA A 45 -4.09 -4.23 -4.06
CA ALA A 45 -2.74 -3.75 -4.33
C ALA A 45 -2.15 -2.98 -3.14
N ALA A 46 -2.97 -2.25 -2.36
CA ALA A 46 -2.51 -1.62 -1.12
C ALA A 46 -2.04 -2.69 -0.10
N TYR A 47 -2.75 -3.81 0.01
CA TYR A 47 -2.33 -4.94 0.84
C TYR A 47 -1.06 -5.61 0.30
N ALA A 48 -0.95 -5.79 -1.02
CA ALA A 48 0.27 -6.30 -1.65
C ALA A 48 1.46 -5.40 -1.37
N MET A 49 1.31 -4.07 -1.46
CA MET A 49 2.40 -3.12 -1.16
C MET A 49 2.84 -3.17 0.30
N ARG A 50 1.90 -3.37 1.23
CA ARG A 50 2.25 -3.64 2.63
C ARG A 50 3.07 -4.92 2.76
N TRP A 51 2.67 -5.98 2.07
CA TRP A 51 3.38 -7.26 2.08
C TRP A 51 4.79 -7.12 1.49
N VAL A 52 4.95 -6.47 0.34
CA VAL A 52 6.24 -6.17 -0.29
C VAL A 52 7.13 -5.36 0.66
N ALA A 53 6.68 -4.19 1.12
CA ALA A 53 7.50 -3.32 1.97
C ALA A 53 7.94 -4.01 3.27
N LYS A 54 7.06 -4.81 3.88
CA LYS A 54 7.38 -5.60 5.07
C LYS A 54 8.48 -6.64 4.77
N ASN A 55 8.45 -7.30 3.62
CA ASN A 55 9.47 -8.28 3.23
C ASN A 55 10.80 -7.62 2.90
N VAL A 56 10.81 -6.45 2.25
CA VAL A 56 12.05 -5.68 2.00
C VAL A 56 12.77 -5.39 3.32
N VAL A 57 12.04 -4.92 4.34
CA VAL A 57 12.61 -4.64 5.66
C VAL A 57 13.00 -5.93 6.39
N ALA A 58 12.16 -6.96 6.36
CA ALA A 58 12.44 -8.25 7.02
C ALA A 58 13.65 -8.98 6.42
N ALA A 59 13.90 -8.82 5.12
CA ALA A 59 15.08 -9.35 4.43
C ALA A 59 16.36 -8.54 4.69
N GLY A 60 16.29 -7.46 5.48
CA GLY A 60 17.44 -6.61 5.81
C GLY A 60 17.91 -5.71 4.67
N LEU A 61 17.09 -5.53 3.62
CA LEU A 61 17.45 -4.71 2.46
C LEU A 61 17.34 -3.20 2.76
N ALA A 62 16.52 -2.82 3.74
CA ALA A 62 16.41 -1.47 4.27
C ALA A 62 15.82 -1.48 5.68
N THR A 63 16.03 -0.43 6.49
CA THR A 63 15.35 -0.30 7.80
C THR A 63 14.00 0.43 7.70
N ARG A 64 13.79 1.20 6.63
CA ARG A 64 12.53 1.82 6.24
C ARG A 64 12.34 1.69 4.73
N CYS A 65 11.13 1.33 4.31
CA CYS A 65 10.79 1.20 2.89
C CYS A 65 9.37 1.70 2.64
N GLU A 66 9.21 2.58 1.65
CA GLU A 66 7.93 2.94 1.06
C GLU A 66 7.92 2.45 -0.38
N VAL A 67 6.83 1.77 -0.77
CA VAL A 67 6.64 1.23 -2.11
C VAL A 67 5.38 1.83 -2.70
N GLN A 68 5.48 2.33 -3.93
CA GLN A 68 4.36 2.85 -4.70
C GLN A 68 4.12 1.96 -5.91
N VAL A 69 2.85 1.61 -6.14
CA VAL A 69 2.41 0.91 -7.35
C VAL A 69 1.30 1.71 -8.02
N ALA A 70 1.31 1.75 -9.35
CA ALA A 70 0.29 2.41 -10.15
C ALA A 70 -0.28 1.46 -11.21
N TYR A 71 -1.60 1.51 -11.42
CA TYR A 71 -2.30 0.73 -12.45
C TYR A 71 -3.05 1.66 -13.40
N ALA A 72 -3.11 1.27 -14.67
CA ALA A 72 -4.02 1.85 -15.64
C ALA A 72 -5.27 0.97 -15.77
N ILE A 73 -6.44 1.59 -15.94
CA ILE A 73 -7.70 0.86 -16.13
C ILE A 73 -7.57 -0.10 -17.33
N GLY A 74 -7.89 -1.38 -17.11
CA GLY A 74 -7.85 -2.41 -18.15
C GLY A 74 -6.49 -3.08 -18.38
N LYS A 75 -5.43 -2.67 -17.66
CA LYS A 75 -4.12 -3.33 -17.72
C LYS A 75 -3.85 -4.12 -16.44
N ALA A 76 -3.48 -5.38 -16.59
CA ALA A 76 -3.18 -6.26 -15.46
C ALA A 76 -1.81 -5.94 -14.84
N GLU A 77 -0.78 -5.69 -15.65
CA GLU A 77 0.52 -5.29 -15.10
C GLU A 77 0.47 -3.85 -14.57
N PRO A 78 1.17 -3.57 -13.46
CA PRO A 78 1.43 -2.20 -13.04
C PRO A 78 2.05 -1.36 -14.18
N VAL A 79 1.67 -0.09 -14.24
CA VAL A 79 2.33 0.90 -15.12
C VAL A 79 3.49 1.61 -14.44
N GLY A 80 3.65 1.42 -13.13
CA GLY A 80 4.79 1.92 -12.37
C GLY A 80 4.92 1.19 -11.03
N LEU A 81 6.18 0.96 -10.65
CA LEU A 81 6.62 0.46 -9.35
C LEU A 81 7.79 1.36 -8.93
N PHE A 82 7.74 1.93 -7.73
CA PHE A 82 8.80 2.80 -7.23
C PHE A 82 9.12 2.46 -5.77
N VAL A 83 10.41 2.50 -5.43
CA VAL A 83 10.90 2.24 -4.07
C VAL A 83 11.61 3.46 -3.49
N GLU A 84 11.25 3.84 -2.26
CA GLU A 84 11.95 4.86 -1.47
C GLU A 84 12.38 4.24 -0.13
N THR A 85 13.67 4.37 0.20
CA THR A 85 14.26 3.78 1.42
C THR A 85 14.74 4.81 2.42
N PHE A 86 14.59 6.10 2.10
CA PHE A 86 14.96 7.24 2.95
C PHE A 86 16.41 7.18 3.45
N GLY A 87 17.32 6.72 2.59
CA GLY A 87 18.74 6.58 2.90
C GLY A 87 19.08 5.40 3.82
N THR A 88 18.17 4.44 3.99
CA THR A 88 18.37 3.29 4.89
C THR A 88 18.66 1.97 4.16
N ALA A 89 18.81 2.00 2.85
CA ALA A 89 19.06 0.80 2.07
C ALA A 89 20.45 0.20 2.36
N ALA A 90 20.52 -1.12 2.47
CA ALA A 90 21.78 -1.87 2.57
C ALA A 90 22.42 -2.12 1.19
N VAL A 91 21.65 -1.96 0.12
CA VAL A 91 22.06 -2.10 -1.28
C VAL A 91 21.42 -1.00 -2.13
N ASP A 92 21.84 -0.83 -3.38
CA ASP A 92 21.25 0.16 -4.28
C ASP A 92 19.72 -0.01 -4.40
N THR A 93 18.97 1.08 -4.26
CA THR A 93 17.50 1.06 -4.29
C THR A 93 16.97 0.43 -5.58
N GLU A 94 17.63 0.66 -6.71
CA GLU A 94 17.27 0.06 -8.01
C GLU A 94 17.34 -1.48 -7.99
N LYS A 95 18.29 -2.07 -7.24
CA LYS A 95 18.36 -3.52 -7.07
C LYS A 95 17.18 -4.05 -6.25
N ILE A 96 16.73 -3.29 -5.25
CA ILE A 96 15.55 -3.63 -4.47
C ILE A 96 14.30 -3.56 -5.36
N GLU A 97 14.16 -2.52 -6.16
CA GLU A 97 13.04 -2.36 -7.10
C GLU A 97 12.97 -3.50 -8.12
N ASN A 98 14.10 -3.86 -8.74
CA ASN A 98 14.19 -4.99 -9.67
C ASN A 98 13.86 -6.32 -8.98
N ALA A 99 14.42 -6.56 -7.79
CA ALA A 99 14.13 -7.78 -7.03
C ALA A 99 12.64 -7.90 -6.67
N ILE A 100 11.96 -6.79 -6.36
CA ILE A 100 10.51 -6.80 -6.14
C ILE A 100 9.78 -7.24 -7.40
N GLY A 101 10.15 -6.69 -8.56
CA GLY A 101 9.55 -7.03 -9.85
C GLY A 101 9.75 -8.49 -10.27
N GLU A 102 10.82 -9.14 -9.81
CA GLU A 102 11.10 -10.56 -10.06
C GLU A 102 10.40 -11.50 -9.06
N VAL A 103 10.32 -11.12 -7.79
CA VAL A 103 9.84 -11.99 -6.70
C VAL A 103 8.32 -11.93 -6.54
N PHE A 104 7.70 -10.78 -6.80
CA PHE A 104 6.28 -10.56 -6.55
C PHE A 104 5.52 -10.40 -7.86
N ASP A 105 4.55 -11.30 -8.12
CA ASP A 105 3.57 -11.07 -9.17
C ASP A 105 2.52 -10.06 -8.69
N LEU A 106 2.60 -8.86 -9.24
CA LEU A 106 1.73 -7.74 -8.87
C LEU A 106 0.51 -7.59 -9.79
N ARG A 107 0.15 -8.60 -10.58
CA ARG A 107 -1.14 -8.61 -11.29
C ARG A 107 -2.28 -8.81 -10.29
N PRO A 108 -3.44 -8.14 -10.43
CA PRO A 108 -4.52 -8.19 -9.43
C PRO A 108 -5.07 -9.58 -9.05
N ALA A 109 -4.85 -10.59 -9.88
CA ALA A 109 -5.40 -11.94 -9.71
C ALA A 109 -4.32 -13.02 -9.46
N ALA A 110 -3.07 -12.63 -9.25
CA ALA A 110 -1.96 -13.55 -8.97
C ALA A 110 -2.04 -14.16 -7.55
#